data_AF-A0A7V9H5I7-F1
#
_entry.id   AF-A0A7V9H5I7-F1
#
_cell.length_a   1.000
_cell.length_b   1.000
_cell.length_c   1.000
_cell.angle_alpha   90.00
_cell.angle_beta   90.00
_cell.angle_gamma   90.00
#
_symmetry.space_group_name_H-M   'P 1'
#
loop_
_entity.id
_entity.type
_entity.pdbx_description
1 polymer ?
#
loop_
_entity_poly.entity_id
_entity_poly.type
_entity_poly.pdbx_seq_one_letter_code
_entity_poly.pdbx_strand_id
1 'polypeptide(L)'
;MSQTGIPKTYDHRAVEARLYEEWERTGAFEADPDPEKPAYCIVLPPPNVTGALHMGHALNGSIQDTLARRARMKGYEALWLPGVDHASIALQNVVERKLMREEGKSRFDLGREEFVERCRESAEEARGTMLGQLRRLGASVDWRRLRYTMDEEYVDSVLTAFIELYNDGSIYRGTRIVNWCPHDRSAISDLEVNYEDTDGKLYGIRYPFSDGKGPGPDGKDSVQVFSTRPETMLGDVALVVNPDDERYKALVGRRVTVPFVEREISVLADDHVEPDFGTGILKVTPAHDPNDFEIGQRLGLDPVNVLNPDGTINENGTGFAGMDRMQARKAVAERLGEKGLLGEVKDYRHRVGHCDRCGTVIEPWLSEQWWVAMEELARPAIEALDREEITVYPDSWRRETTRWLENIHDWNVSRQLWWGHRIPVWYGPNGETVAAKESPGDGYEQDPDILDTWFSSGLWPF
;
A
#
# COMPACT_ATOMS: atom_id res chain seq x y z
N MET A 1 14.80 52.93 41.14
CA MET A 1 14.62 53.41 39.75
C MET A 1 15.20 52.35 38.83
N SER A 2 14.45 51.31 38.48
CA SER A 2 14.91 50.34 37.47
C SER A 2 14.47 50.84 36.10
N GLN A 3 15.41 50.96 35.16
CA GLN A 3 15.14 51.35 33.78
C GLN A 3 14.22 50.31 33.12
N THR A 4 12.92 50.60 33.10
CA THR A 4 11.91 49.88 32.30
C THR A 4 11.91 50.47 30.89
N GLY A 5 12.86 50.06 30.04
CA GLY A 5 12.88 50.43 28.63
C GLY A 5 12.78 49.19 27.75
N ILE A 6 11.82 49.14 26.83
CA ILE A 6 11.77 48.12 25.78
C ILE A 6 13.06 48.24 24.95
N PRO A 7 13.86 47.17 24.79
CA PRO A 7 15.10 47.23 24.00
C PRO A 7 14.87 47.73 22.57
N LYS A 8 15.84 48.46 22.01
CA LYS A 8 15.76 48.98 20.62
C LYS A 8 15.76 47.86 19.57
N THR A 9 16.35 46.71 19.88
CA THR A 9 16.42 45.53 19.02
C THR A 9 15.68 44.40 19.69
N TYR A 10 14.76 43.76 18.96
CA TYR A 10 14.07 42.57 19.42
C TYR A 10 15.02 41.36 19.37
N ASP A 11 15.26 40.75 20.52
CA ASP A 11 15.92 39.44 20.62
C ASP A 11 14.86 38.37 20.93
N HIS A 12 14.47 37.64 19.89
CA HIS A 12 13.49 36.57 19.97
C HIS A 12 13.92 35.44 20.92
N ARG A 13 15.22 35.15 21.02
CA ARG A 13 15.74 34.04 21.85
C ARG A 13 15.51 34.29 23.33
N ALA A 14 15.56 35.55 23.76
CA ALA A 14 15.31 35.96 25.14
C ALA A 14 13.81 35.98 25.51
N VAL A 15 12.92 35.81 24.54
CA VAL A 15 11.47 35.97 24.71
C VAL A 15 10.72 34.65 24.50
N GLU A 16 10.93 33.98 23.36
CA GLU A 16 10.11 32.84 22.93
C GLU A 16 10.09 31.68 23.92
N ALA A 17 11.26 31.18 24.35
CA ALA A 17 11.35 30.01 25.23
C ALA A 17 10.67 30.26 26.58
N ARG A 18 11.00 31.40 27.20
CA ARG A 18 10.42 31.83 28.48
C ARG A 18 8.91 32.01 28.41
N LEU A 19 8.38 32.61 27.34
CA LEU A 19 6.93 32.80 27.19
C LEU A 19 6.22 31.47 27.00
N TYR A 20 6.81 30.57 26.23
CA TYR A 20 6.20 29.28 25.94
C TYR A 20 6.18 28.37 27.17
N GLU A 21 7.27 28.33 27.94
CA GLU A 21 7.32 27.66 29.26
C GLU A 21 6.20 28.18 30.19
N GLU A 22 5.96 29.48 30.21
CA GLU A 22 4.89 30.08 31.01
C GLU A 22 3.50 29.68 30.52
N TRP A 23 3.27 29.62 29.20
CA TRP A 23 2.01 29.17 28.63
C TRP A 23 1.69 27.72 28.97
N GLU A 24 2.67 26.82 28.88
CA GLU A 24 2.47 25.42 29.30
C GLU A 24 2.22 25.32 30.80
N ARG A 25 3.01 26.02 31.63
CA ARG A 25 2.87 26.01 33.09
C ARG A 25 1.50 26.52 33.57
N THR A 26 0.89 27.43 32.82
CA THR A 26 -0.40 28.04 33.18
C THR A 26 -1.61 27.38 32.51
N GLY A 27 -1.38 26.34 31.69
CA GLY A 27 -2.45 25.69 30.95
C GLY A 27 -3.12 26.60 29.92
N ALA A 28 -2.37 27.56 29.35
CA ALA A 28 -2.94 28.63 28.52
C ALA A 28 -3.65 28.14 27.22
N PHE A 29 -3.44 26.88 26.86
CA PHE A 29 -3.96 26.25 25.64
C PHE A 29 -4.90 25.07 25.92
N GLU A 30 -5.11 24.76 27.19
CA GLU A 30 -5.97 23.66 27.63
C GLU A 30 -7.41 23.92 27.20
N ALA A 31 -8.08 22.87 26.71
CA ALA A 31 -9.47 22.91 26.34
C ALA A 31 -10.29 21.97 27.22
N ASP A 32 -11.36 22.51 27.80
CA ASP A 32 -12.26 21.80 28.70
C ASP A 32 -13.70 21.94 28.19
N PRO A 33 -14.47 20.84 28.05
CA PRO A 33 -15.84 20.90 27.56
C PRO A 33 -16.70 21.88 28.39
N ASP A 34 -17.17 22.95 27.74
CA ASP A 34 -17.98 24.00 28.35
C ASP A 34 -19.28 24.18 27.54
N PRO A 35 -20.44 23.77 28.09
CA PRO A 35 -21.74 23.94 27.41
C PRO A 35 -22.09 25.39 27.07
N GLU A 36 -21.50 26.37 27.75
CA GLU A 36 -21.78 27.79 27.54
C GLU A 36 -20.92 28.40 26.42
N LYS A 37 -19.90 27.67 25.93
CA LYS A 37 -19.03 28.12 24.83
C LYS A 37 -19.22 27.27 23.58
N PRO A 38 -19.23 27.89 22.38
CA PRO A 38 -19.23 27.12 21.15
C PRO A 38 -17.90 26.37 21.00
N ALA A 39 -17.96 25.08 20.69
CA ALA A 39 -16.78 24.26 20.46
C ALA A 39 -16.08 24.62 19.14
N TYR A 40 -14.75 24.55 19.14
CA TYR A 40 -13.93 24.67 17.94
C TYR A 40 -12.78 23.66 18.02
N CYS A 41 -12.84 22.60 17.22
CA CYS A 41 -11.82 21.55 17.24
C CYS A 41 -11.01 21.56 15.94
N ILE A 42 -9.69 21.47 16.08
CA ILE A 42 -8.78 21.08 15.01
C ILE A 42 -8.01 19.86 15.50
N VAL A 43 -7.98 18.84 14.68
CA VAL A 43 -7.14 17.67 14.93
C VAL A 43 -5.84 17.88 14.15
N LEU A 44 -4.70 17.91 14.85
CA LEU A 44 -3.40 17.99 14.19
C LEU A 44 -3.19 16.70 13.39
N PRO A 45 -2.94 16.76 12.07
CA PRO A 45 -2.53 15.60 11.29
C PRO A 45 -1.27 15.03 11.94
N PRO A 46 -1.29 13.78 12.46
CA PRO A 46 -0.22 13.28 13.29
C PRO A 46 1.03 13.08 12.41
N PRO A 47 2.13 13.82 12.65
CA PRO A 47 3.34 13.64 11.86
C PRO A 47 4.00 12.29 12.19
N ASN A 48 4.61 11.69 11.18
CA ASN A 48 5.27 10.39 11.26
C ASN A 48 6.53 10.43 12.14
N VAL A 49 6.72 9.44 13.00
CA VAL A 49 7.91 9.29 13.88
C VAL A 49 9.19 8.84 13.13
N THR A 50 9.45 9.40 11.95
CA THR A 50 10.55 9.00 11.06
C THR A 50 11.75 9.95 11.09
N GLY A 51 11.71 11.01 11.91
CA GLY A 51 12.79 11.99 12.03
C GLY A 51 12.30 13.38 12.40
N ALA A 52 13.12 14.40 12.14
CA ALA A 52 12.81 15.78 12.46
C ALA A 52 11.76 16.40 11.50
N LEU A 53 10.94 17.31 12.02
CA LEU A 53 10.01 18.11 11.25
C LEU A 53 10.73 19.03 10.25
N HIS A 54 10.27 19.04 9.00
CA HIS A 54 10.66 19.98 7.95
C HIS A 54 9.67 21.16 7.76
N MET A 55 9.99 22.09 6.85
CA MET A 55 9.20 23.31 6.58
C MET A 55 7.73 23.07 6.22
N GLY A 56 7.39 21.96 5.57
CA GLY A 56 5.99 21.58 5.34
C GLY A 56 5.17 21.46 6.63
N HIS A 57 5.72 20.85 7.68
CA HIS A 57 5.06 20.76 9.00
C HIS A 57 4.92 22.16 9.64
N ALA A 58 5.94 23.00 9.52
CA ALA A 58 5.88 24.37 10.05
C ALA A 58 4.78 25.18 9.37
N LEU A 59 4.62 25.07 8.04
CA LEU A 59 3.55 25.71 7.30
C LEU A 59 2.17 25.20 7.75
N ASN A 60 1.98 23.88 7.75
CA ASN A 60 0.71 23.25 8.12
C ASN A 60 0.30 23.57 9.58
N GLY A 61 1.25 23.45 10.51
CA GLY A 61 1.03 23.78 11.92
C GLY A 61 0.76 25.26 12.16
N SER A 62 1.45 26.18 11.48
CA SER A 62 1.23 27.62 11.66
C SER A 62 -0.16 28.09 11.22
N ILE A 63 -0.72 27.48 10.17
CA ILE A 63 -2.08 27.76 9.69
C ILE A 63 -3.10 27.32 10.76
N GLN A 64 -2.96 26.08 11.24
CA GLN A 64 -3.85 25.52 12.27
C GLN A 64 -3.76 26.30 13.59
N ASP A 65 -2.55 26.63 14.04
CA ASP A 65 -2.31 27.41 15.26
C ASP A 65 -2.98 28.79 15.17
N THR A 66 -2.87 29.46 14.02
CA THR A 66 -3.52 30.75 13.78
C THR A 66 -5.04 30.65 13.91
N LEU A 67 -5.63 29.58 13.36
CA LEU A 67 -7.07 29.34 13.45
C LEU A 67 -7.51 29.02 14.88
N ALA A 68 -6.80 28.15 15.59
CA ALA A 68 -7.08 27.79 16.98
C ALA A 68 -6.97 29.01 17.91
N ARG A 69 -5.89 29.80 17.79
CA ARG A 69 -5.72 31.05 18.55
C ARG A 69 -6.83 32.05 18.27
N ARG A 70 -7.19 32.24 17.00
CA ARG A 70 -8.31 33.12 16.61
C ARG A 70 -9.64 32.65 17.18
N ALA A 71 -9.93 31.35 17.17
CA ALA A 71 -11.14 30.79 17.76
C ALA A 71 -11.18 31.04 19.28
N ARG A 72 -10.08 30.75 19.99
CA ARG A 72 -9.94 31.02 21.42
C ARG A 72 -10.17 32.50 21.76
N MET A 73 -9.57 33.41 20.98
CA MET A 73 -9.76 34.87 21.14
C MET A 73 -11.18 35.35 20.81
N LYS A 74 -11.95 34.58 20.03
CA LYS A 74 -13.36 34.85 19.73
C LYS A 74 -14.33 34.26 20.76
N GLY A 75 -13.82 33.61 21.82
CA GLY A 75 -14.63 33.02 22.88
C GLY A 75 -15.11 31.59 22.62
N TYR A 76 -14.56 30.91 21.62
CA TYR A 76 -14.80 29.47 21.43
C TYR A 76 -14.01 28.66 22.44
N GLU A 77 -14.54 27.49 22.80
CA GLU A 77 -13.78 26.45 23.48
C GLU A 77 -12.93 25.72 22.43
N ALA A 78 -11.67 26.15 22.31
CA ALA A 78 -10.80 25.80 21.18
C ALA A 78 -9.81 24.68 21.54
N LEU A 79 -10.10 23.47 21.04
CA LEU A 79 -9.21 22.31 21.13
C LEU A 79 -8.37 22.20 19.84
N TRP A 80 -7.05 22.28 19.98
CA TRP A 80 -6.12 21.82 18.95
C TRP A 80 -5.42 20.56 19.47
N LEU A 81 -5.88 19.39 19.02
CA LEU A 81 -5.48 18.10 19.54
C LEU A 81 -4.14 17.67 18.93
N PRO A 82 -3.06 17.52 19.73
CA PRO A 82 -1.78 17.07 19.22
C PRO A 82 -1.69 15.54 19.19
N GLY A 83 -0.93 15.03 18.23
CA GLY A 83 -0.43 13.66 18.32
C GLY A 83 0.58 13.33 17.25
N VAL A 84 0.99 12.07 17.22
CA VAL A 84 2.05 11.53 16.36
C VAL A 84 1.68 10.15 15.83
N ASP A 85 2.17 9.82 14.65
CA ASP A 85 1.88 8.54 13.97
C ASP A 85 3.12 7.64 13.98
N HIS A 86 2.93 6.37 14.35
CA HIS A 86 3.95 5.33 14.31
C HIS A 86 4.55 5.06 12.93
N ALA A 87 3.81 5.40 11.87
CA ALA A 87 4.26 5.37 10.48
C ALA A 87 4.86 4.02 10.04
N SER A 88 4.34 2.91 10.59
CA SER A 88 4.72 1.51 10.35
C SER A 88 5.96 1.30 9.45
N ILE A 89 5.74 1.09 8.16
CA ILE A 89 6.75 0.82 7.14
C ILE A 89 7.81 1.92 6.99
N ALA A 90 7.45 3.19 7.19
CA ALA A 90 8.40 4.28 7.07
C ALA A 90 9.40 4.27 8.23
N LEU A 91 8.95 4.02 9.47
CA LEU A 91 9.86 3.84 10.60
C LEU A 91 10.66 2.55 10.46
N GLN A 92 10.01 1.43 10.12
CA GLN A 92 10.66 0.14 9.92
C GLN A 92 11.82 0.26 8.90
N ASN A 93 11.63 0.95 7.77
CA ASN A 93 12.68 1.17 6.78
C ASN A 93 13.83 2.07 7.30
N VAL A 94 13.55 3.03 8.18
CA VAL A 94 14.60 3.83 8.84
C VAL A 94 15.43 2.94 9.76
N VAL A 95 14.77 2.09 10.55
CA VAL A 95 15.41 1.17 11.49
C VAL A 95 16.22 0.10 10.77
N GLU A 96 15.69 -0.51 9.70
CA GLU A 96 16.41 -1.49 8.91
C GLU A 96 17.67 -0.91 8.24
N ARG A 97 17.56 0.30 7.67
CA ARG A 97 18.74 0.98 7.10
C ARG A 97 19.77 1.31 8.16
N LYS A 98 19.34 1.74 9.35
CA LYS A 98 20.21 2.00 10.50
C LYS A 98 20.93 0.71 10.93
N LEU A 99 20.17 -0.37 11.10
CA LEU A 99 20.68 -1.70 11.50
C LEU A 99 21.69 -2.24 10.49
N MET A 100 21.38 -2.18 9.20
CA MET A 100 22.29 -2.63 8.14
C MET A 100 23.57 -1.80 8.10
N ARG A 101 23.46 -0.47 8.28
CA ARG A 101 24.62 0.44 8.27
C ARG A 101 25.52 0.29 9.49
N GLU A 102 24.95 0.11 10.67
CA GLU A 102 25.67 0.14 11.95
C GLU A 102 26.11 -1.24 12.41
N GLU A 103 25.28 -2.26 12.18
CA GLU A 103 25.52 -3.63 12.65
C GLU A 103 25.72 -4.64 11.51
N GLY A 104 25.41 -4.29 10.25
CA GLY A 104 25.46 -5.23 9.12
C GLY A 104 24.44 -6.36 9.22
N LYS A 105 23.36 -6.16 10.00
CA LYS A 105 22.29 -7.14 10.24
C LYS A 105 21.00 -6.73 9.55
N SER A 106 20.16 -7.72 9.27
CA SER A 106 18.77 -7.56 8.84
C SER A 106 17.79 -7.78 10.00
N ARG A 107 16.51 -7.43 9.80
CA ARG A 107 15.45 -7.74 10.77
C ARG A 107 15.39 -9.25 11.09
N PHE A 108 15.66 -10.10 10.11
CA PHE A 108 15.60 -11.55 10.26
C PHE A 108 16.70 -12.10 11.17
N ASP A 109 17.85 -11.42 11.26
CA ASP A 109 18.95 -11.81 12.15
C ASP A 109 18.63 -11.54 13.63
N LEU A 110 17.79 -10.52 13.90
CA LEU A 110 17.35 -10.15 15.25
C LEU A 110 16.14 -10.97 15.73
N GLY A 111 15.27 -11.36 14.80
CA GLY A 111 13.94 -11.85 15.13
C GLY A 111 12.97 -10.72 15.48
N ARG A 112 11.67 -11.06 15.53
CA ARG A 112 10.58 -10.07 15.60
C ARG A 112 10.59 -9.25 16.88
N GLU A 113 10.75 -9.90 18.04
CA GLU A 113 10.67 -9.23 19.34
C GLU A 113 11.76 -8.17 19.49
N GLU A 114 13.02 -8.53 19.26
CA GLU A 114 14.14 -7.58 19.34
C GLU A 114 13.99 -6.47 18.29
N PHE A 115 13.59 -6.80 17.07
CA PHE A 115 13.40 -5.79 16.02
C PHE A 115 12.30 -4.77 16.36
N VAL A 116 11.17 -5.22 16.90
CA VAL A 116 10.07 -4.34 17.33
C VAL A 116 10.52 -3.44 18.48
N GLU A 117 11.37 -3.93 19.38
CA GLU A 117 11.93 -3.08 20.44
C GLU A 117 12.86 -2.00 19.88
N ARG A 118 13.71 -2.31 18.91
CA ARG A 118 14.53 -1.28 18.21
C ARG A 118 13.67 -0.24 17.51
N CYS A 119 12.51 -0.64 16.96
CA CYS A 119 11.54 0.29 16.39
C CYS A 119 10.93 1.19 17.46
N ARG A 120 10.54 0.64 18.62
CA ARG A 120 10.01 1.41 19.75
C ARG A 120 11.01 2.45 20.25
N GLU A 121 12.27 2.08 20.44
CA GLU A 121 13.34 3.00 20.84
C GLU A 121 13.53 4.15 19.83
N SER A 122 13.55 3.82 18.53
CA SER A 122 13.71 4.81 17.46
C SER A 122 12.49 5.74 17.34
N ALA A 123 11.28 5.21 17.54
CA ALA A 123 10.04 6.00 17.56
C ALA A 123 10.07 7.01 18.71
N GLU A 124 10.52 6.61 19.90
CA GLU A 124 10.60 7.48 21.08
C GLU A 124 11.56 8.66 20.85
N GLU A 125 12.74 8.38 20.28
CA GLU A 125 13.74 9.41 19.95
C GLU A 125 13.19 10.43 18.94
N ALA A 126 12.57 9.94 17.86
CA ALA A 126 11.96 10.78 16.84
C ALA A 126 10.82 11.63 17.41
N ARG A 127 9.93 11.00 18.20
CA ARG A 127 8.81 11.67 18.88
C ARG A 127 9.31 12.79 19.78
N GLY A 128 10.31 12.54 20.63
CA GLY A 128 10.87 13.57 21.52
C GLY A 128 11.41 14.78 20.75
N THR A 129 12.09 14.54 19.64
CA THR A 129 12.62 15.58 18.75
C THR A 129 11.48 16.43 18.14
N MET A 130 10.48 15.79 17.57
CA MET A 130 9.36 16.44 16.90
C MET A 130 8.50 17.27 17.86
N LEU A 131 8.19 16.72 19.04
CA LEU A 131 7.46 17.44 20.07
C LEU A 131 8.25 18.66 20.56
N GLY A 132 9.57 18.56 20.69
CA GLY A 132 10.44 19.70 20.99
C GLY A 132 10.39 20.79 19.91
N GLN A 133 10.33 20.40 18.64
CA GLN A 133 10.20 21.35 17.52
C GLN A 133 8.84 22.05 17.51
N LEU A 134 7.73 21.33 17.76
CA LEU A 134 6.39 21.94 17.86
C LEU A 134 6.33 22.97 19.00
N ARG A 135 6.91 22.64 20.17
CA ARG A 135 7.05 23.59 21.29
C ARG A 135 7.86 24.81 20.89
N ARG A 136 8.99 24.60 20.20
CA ARG A 136 9.87 25.69 19.75
C ARG A 136 9.20 26.60 18.71
N LEU A 137 8.29 26.06 17.89
CA LEU A 137 7.46 26.84 16.96
C LEU A 137 6.33 27.61 17.68
N GLY A 138 6.08 27.34 18.96
CA GLY A 138 5.05 28.00 19.74
C GLY A 138 3.64 27.43 19.53
N ALA A 139 3.51 26.15 19.18
CA ALA A 139 2.22 25.52 18.93
C ALA A 139 1.28 25.60 20.15
N SER A 140 0.06 26.16 19.99
CA SER A 140 -0.94 26.26 21.08
C SER A 140 -1.86 25.04 21.20
N VAL A 141 -1.27 23.85 21.19
CA VAL A 141 -1.95 22.56 21.36
C VAL A 141 -2.23 22.22 22.83
N ASP A 142 -3.21 21.36 23.09
CA ASP A 142 -3.45 20.80 24.44
C ASP A 142 -2.55 19.57 24.69
N TRP A 143 -1.39 19.79 25.31
CA TRP A 143 -0.41 18.73 25.59
C TRP A 143 -0.92 17.64 26.54
N ARG A 144 -1.95 17.92 27.37
CA ARG A 144 -2.54 16.91 28.26
C ARG A 144 -3.21 15.78 27.47
N ARG A 145 -3.65 16.11 26.24
CA ARG A 145 -4.34 15.21 25.32
C ARG A 145 -3.43 14.72 24.20
N LEU A 146 -2.10 14.82 24.36
CA LEU A 146 -1.18 14.23 23.40
C LEU A 146 -1.52 12.75 23.19
N ARG A 147 -1.64 12.35 21.93
CA ARG A 147 -1.89 10.98 21.53
C ARG A 147 -0.81 10.46 20.61
N TYR A 148 -0.57 9.16 20.68
CA TYR A 148 0.27 8.42 19.77
C TYR A 148 -0.52 7.21 19.29
N THR A 149 -0.41 6.88 18.00
CA THR A 149 -1.19 5.78 17.42
C THR A 149 -0.89 4.42 18.06
N MET A 150 0.23 4.25 18.76
CA MET A 150 0.54 3.02 19.51
C MET A 150 0.31 3.12 21.02
N ASP A 151 -0.36 4.18 21.52
CA ASP A 151 -0.81 4.23 22.91
C ASP A 151 -1.86 3.14 23.15
N GLU A 152 -1.90 2.56 24.36
CA GLU A 152 -2.78 1.44 24.70
C GLU A 152 -4.26 1.72 24.39
N GLU A 153 -4.76 2.90 24.74
CA GLU A 153 -6.14 3.33 24.43
C GLU A 153 -6.40 3.43 22.93
N TYR A 154 -5.42 3.91 22.15
CA TYR A 154 -5.56 4.06 20.70
C TYR A 154 -5.52 2.70 20.00
N VAL A 155 -4.62 1.82 20.44
CA VAL A 155 -4.57 0.42 19.98
C VAL A 155 -5.91 -0.26 20.26
N ASP A 156 -6.51 -0.07 21.43
CA ASP A 156 -7.82 -0.62 21.74
C ASP A 156 -8.91 -0.17 20.75
N SER A 157 -8.95 1.12 20.39
CA SER A 157 -9.86 1.65 19.37
C SER A 157 -9.63 1.02 18.01
N VAL A 158 -8.36 0.89 17.58
CA VAL A 158 -8.00 0.26 16.30
C VAL A 158 -8.47 -1.20 16.24
N LEU A 159 -8.20 -1.97 17.30
CA LEU A 159 -8.63 -3.37 17.36
C LEU A 159 -10.15 -3.50 17.43
N THR A 160 -10.84 -2.59 18.12
CA THR A 160 -12.31 -2.54 18.18
C THR A 160 -12.90 -2.31 16.79
N ALA A 161 -12.42 -1.29 16.07
CA ALA A 161 -12.90 -0.97 14.73
C ALA A 161 -12.68 -2.14 13.76
N PHE A 162 -11.50 -2.79 13.82
CA PHE A 162 -11.25 -3.99 13.03
C PHE A 162 -12.27 -5.09 13.33
N ILE A 163 -12.50 -5.41 14.61
CA ILE A 163 -13.40 -6.50 15.00
C ILE A 163 -14.85 -6.19 14.59
N GLU A 164 -15.30 -4.94 14.72
CA GLU A 164 -16.64 -4.53 14.27
C GLU A 164 -16.80 -4.71 12.75
N LEU A 165 -15.86 -4.19 11.96
CA LEU A 165 -15.85 -4.35 10.51
C LEU A 165 -15.66 -5.80 10.06
N TYR A 166 -14.97 -6.63 10.84
CA TYR A 166 -14.87 -8.06 10.56
C TYR A 166 -16.20 -8.78 10.81
N ASN A 167 -16.86 -8.46 11.92
CA ASN A 167 -18.13 -9.10 12.30
C ASN A 167 -19.30 -8.69 11.40
N ASP A 168 -19.27 -7.48 10.82
CA ASP A 168 -20.27 -7.02 9.86
C ASP A 168 -20.04 -7.53 8.42
N GLY A 169 -18.87 -8.14 8.17
CA GLY A 169 -18.48 -8.69 6.87
C GLY A 169 -17.80 -7.68 5.93
N SER A 170 -17.56 -6.44 6.36
CA SER A 170 -16.85 -5.42 5.60
C SER A 170 -15.35 -5.73 5.50
N ILE A 171 -14.76 -6.38 6.51
CA ILE A 171 -13.41 -6.93 6.43
C ILE A 171 -13.50 -8.42 6.10
N TYR A 172 -12.78 -8.81 5.05
CA TYR A 172 -12.72 -10.20 4.61
C TYR A 172 -11.31 -10.57 4.16
N ARG A 173 -11.03 -11.88 4.15
CA ARG A 173 -9.78 -12.42 3.63
C ARG A 173 -10.00 -12.90 2.20
N GLY A 174 -9.15 -12.43 1.29
CA GLY A 174 -9.31 -12.69 -0.13
C GLY A 174 -7.99 -12.71 -0.86
N THR A 175 -7.90 -13.59 -1.86
CA THR A 175 -6.77 -13.66 -2.76
C THR A 175 -6.97 -12.68 -3.90
N ARG A 176 -6.09 -11.69 -4.03
CA ARG A 176 -6.07 -10.75 -5.16
C ARG A 176 -4.64 -10.49 -5.60
N ILE A 177 -4.51 -9.83 -6.74
CA ILE A 177 -3.24 -9.24 -7.15
C ILE A 177 -2.99 -8.00 -6.30
N VAL A 178 -1.84 -7.98 -5.65
CA VAL A 178 -1.33 -6.83 -4.92
C VAL A 178 -0.05 -6.34 -5.55
N ASN A 179 0.26 -5.05 -5.35
CA ASN A 179 1.59 -4.54 -5.62
C ASN A 179 2.54 -5.11 -4.58
N TRP A 180 3.50 -5.92 -4.99
CA TRP A 180 4.50 -6.50 -4.10
C TRP A 180 5.87 -5.89 -4.35
N CYS A 181 6.55 -5.50 -3.27
CA CYS A 181 7.95 -5.10 -3.33
C CYS A 181 8.86 -6.29 -3.01
N PRO A 182 9.61 -6.86 -3.97
CA PRO A 182 10.49 -8.00 -3.71
C PRO A 182 11.65 -7.70 -2.76
N HIS A 183 12.05 -6.42 -2.67
CA HIS A 183 13.08 -5.95 -1.75
C HIS A 183 12.56 -5.91 -0.31
N ASP A 184 11.45 -5.23 -0.08
CA ASP A 184 10.89 -5.03 1.27
C ASP A 184 10.10 -6.27 1.76
N ARG A 185 9.74 -7.15 0.82
CA ARG A 185 8.92 -8.36 0.99
C ARG A 185 7.58 -8.04 1.67
N SER A 186 6.90 -7.05 1.10
CA SER A 186 5.60 -6.56 1.59
C SER A 186 4.71 -6.16 0.43
N ALA A 187 3.40 -6.33 0.63
CA ALA A 187 2.41 -5.64 -0.17
C ALA A 187 2.53 -4.12 0.03
N ILE A 188 2.27 -3.38 -1.04
CA ILE A 188 2.35 -1.92 -1.18
C ILE A 188 0.98 -1.42 -1.67
N SER A 189 0.49 -0.31 -1.13
CA SER A 189 -0.77 0.29 -1.61
C SER A 189 -0.59 0.91 -3.00
N ASP A 190 -1.66 1.02 -3.80
CA ASP A 190 -1.62 1.74 -5.09
C ASP A 190 -1.13 3.19 -4.93
N LEU A 191 -1.44 3.81 -3.79
CA LEU A 191 -1.01 5.18 -3.44
C LEU A 191 0.51 5.29 -3.17
N GLU A 192 1.20 4.16 -3.02
CA GLU A 192 2.63 4.05 -2.66
C GLU A 192 3.46 3.55 -3.87
N VAL A 193 2.89 3.52 -5.07
CA VAL A 193 3.56 3.15 -6.32
C VAL A 193 3.87 4.38 -7.16
N ASN A 194 5.15 4.62 -7.42
CA ASN A 194 5.61 5.66 -8.34
C ASN A 194 5.80 5.09 -9.75
N TYR A 195 5.14 5.67 -10.74
CA TYR A 195 5.22 5.21 -12.12
C TYR A 195 6.22 6.00 -12.94
N GLU A 196 7.12 5.27 -13.63
CA GLU A 196 8.14 5.85 -14.52
C GLU A 196 8.04 5.25 -15.93
N ASP A 197 8.22 6.08 -16.95
CA ASP A 197 8.26 5.62 -18.34
C ASP A 197 9.62 5.01 -18.66
N THR A 198 9.66 3.71 -18.95
CA THR A 198 10.88 2.94 -19.18
C THR A 198 10.93 2.40 -20.61
N ASP A 199 12.11 2.51 -21.23
CA ASP A 199 12.39 1.86 -22.52
C ASP A 199 12.59 0.35 -22.30
N GLY A 200 11.69 -0.44 -22.89
CA GLY A 200 11.70 -1.90 -22.80
C GLY A 200 11.62 -2.56 -24.17
N LYS A 201 11.29 -3.85 -24.17
CA LYS A 201 11.11 -4.65 -25.38
C LYS A 201 9.79 -5.39 -25.32
N LEU A 202 9.17 -5.54 -26.48
CA LEU A 202 7.99 -6.37 -26.69
C LEU A 202 8.42 -7.63 -27.45
N TYR A 203 8.31 -8.78 -26.81
CA TYR A 203 8.77 -10.06 -27.31
C TYR A 203 7.62 -10.83 -27.95
N GLY A 204 7.78 -11.25 -29.20
CA GLY A 204 6.88 -12.19 -29.85
C GLY A 204 7.17 -13.61 -29.37
N ILE A 205 6.26 -14.21 -28.61
CA ILE A 205 6.40 -15.55 -28.02
C ILE A 205 5.48 -16.51 -28.77
N ARG A 206 6.01 -17.64 -29.24
CA ARG A 206 5.23 -18.66 -29.96
C ARG A 206 4.89 -19.86 -29.07
N TYR A 207 3.61 -20.23 -29.07
CA TYR A 207 3.04 -21.37 -28.36
C TYR A 207 2.67 -22.44 -29.38
N PRO A 208 3.38 -23.57 -29.44
CA PRO A 208 3.06 -24.66 -30.37
C PRO A 208 1.68 -25.25 -30.11
N PHE A 209 0.94 -25.59 -31.17
CA PHE A 209 -0.32 -26.33 -31.02
C PHE A 209 -0.08 -27.76 -30.53
N SER A 210 -0.89 -28.22 -29.59
CA SER A 210 -0.75 -29.53 -28.94
C SER A 210 -1.97 -30.44 -29.08
N ASP A 211 -3.05 -29.94 -29.70
CA ASP A 211 -4.31 -30.68 -29.86
C ASP A 211 -4.38 -31.65 -31.05
N GLY A 212 -3.30 -31.79 -31.81
CA GLY A 212 -3.22 -32.70 -32.96
C GLY A 212 -4.10 -32.30 -34.15
N LYS A 213 -4.71 -31.10 -34.14
CA LYS A 213 -5.59 -30.61 -35.23
C LYS A 213 -4.82 -29.95 -36.39
N GLY A 214 -3.49 -29.99 -36.38
CA GLY A 214 -2.63 -29.37 -37.40
C GLY A 214 -2.42 -27.87 -37.21
N PRO A 215 -1.94 -27.14 -38.23
CA PRO A 215 -1.61 -25.72 -38.11
C PRO A 215 -2.84 -24.85 -37.84
N GLY A 216 -2.59 -23.61 -37.40
CA GLY A 216 -3.60 -22.57 -37.22
C GLY A 216 -4.11 -22.00 -38.54
N PRO A 217 -5.06 -21.04 -38.50
CA PRO A 217 -5.64 -20.40 -39.68
C PRO A 217 -4.62 -19.73 -40.61
N ASP A 218 -3.46 -19.34 -40.08
CA ASP A 218 -2.34 -18.74 -40.82
C ASP A 218 -1.35 -19.78 -41.39
N GLY A 219 -1.66 -21.07 -41.26
CA GLY A 219 -0.83 -22.17 -41.74
C GLY A 219 0.40 -22.47 -40.88
N LYS A 220 0.53 -21.88 -39.68
CA LYS A 220 1.66 -22.13 -38.76
C LYS A 220 1.31 -23.14 -37.69
N ASP A 221 2.31 -23.89 -37.23
CA ASP A 221 2.18 -24.87 -36.15
C ASP A 221 2.20 -24.25 -34.74
N SER A 222 2.12 -22.92 -34.64
CA SER A 222 2.12 -22.20 -33.36
C SER A 222 1.31 -20.91 -33.43
N VAL A 223 0.84 -20.45 -32.28
CA VAL A 223 0.22 -19.13 -32.09
C VAL A 223 1.26 -18.18 -31.51
N GLN A 224 1.33 -16.95 -32.01
CA GLN A 224 2.24 -15.92 -31.49
C GLN A 224 1.48 -14.89 -30.66
N VAL A 225 2.00 -14.54 -29.50
CA VAL A 225 1.54 -13.42 -28.66
C VAL A 225 2.68 -12.42 -28.46
N PHE A 226 2.37 -11.21 -28.03
CA PHE A 226 3.38 -10.21 -27.65
C PHE A 226 3.32 -9.95 -26.14
N SER A 227 4.49 -9.91 -25.49
CA SER A 227 4.58 -9.55 -24.07
C SER A 227 5.87 -8.81 -23.76
N THR A 228 5.82 -7.89 -22.80
CA THR A 228 7.00 -7.22 -22.23
C THR A 228 7.71 -8.07 -21.17
N ARG A 229 7.05 -9.12 -20.67
CA ARG A 229 7.50 -9.97 -19.56
C ARG A 229 7.51 -11.46 -19.96
N PRO A 230 8.42 -11.90 -20.85
CA PRO A 230 8.46 -13.28 -21.31
C PRO A 230 8.65 -14.29 -20.17
N GLU A 231 9.31 -13.94 -19.05
CA GLU A 231 9.45 -14.81 -17.89
C GLU A 231 8.10 -15.20 -17.25
N THR A 232 7.09 -14.34 -17.33
CA THR A 232 5.76 -14.63 -16.78
C THR A 232 5.03 -15.70 -17.58
N MET A 233 5.47 -15.99 -18.82
CA MET A 233 4.87 -17.04 -19.64
C MET A 233 4.91 -18.42 -18.97
N LEU A 234 5.89 -18.63 -18.09
CA LEU A 234 6.05 -19.86 -17.32
C LEU A 234 4.82 -20.12 -16.43
N GLY A 235 4.04 -19.07 -16.11
CA GLY A 235 2.82 -19.08 -15.31
C GLY A 235 1.53 -19.10 -16.13
N ASP A 236 1.57 -19.08 -17.47
CA ASP A 236 0.38 -18.94 -18.32
C ASP A 236 -0.62 -20.09 -18.16
N VAL A 237 -1.90 -19.75 -18.10
CA VAL A 237 -3.01 -20.72 -17.91
C VAL A 237 -3.98 -20.74 -19.08
N ALA A 238 -3.98 -19.70 -19.91
CA ALA A 238 -4.75 -19.62 -21.14
C ALA A 238 -4.10 -18.62 -22.12
N LEU A 239 -4.45 -18.75 -23.39
CA LEU A 239 -4.38 -17.65 -24.35
C LEU A 239 -5.80 -17.15 -24.59
N VAL A 240 -5.98 -15.86 -24.81
CA VAL A 240 -7.30 -15.27 -25.01
C VAL A 240 -7.31 -14.41 -26.26
N VAL A 241 -8.40 -14.49 -27.00
CA VAL A 241 -8.68 -13.69 -28.20
C VAL A 241 -9.97 -12.93 -28.02
N ASN A 242 -10.12 -11.82 -28.72
CA ASN A 242 -11.39 -11.11 -28.72
C ASN A 242 -12.47 -11.96 -29.43
N PRO A 243 -13.67 -12.13 -28.86
CA PRO A 243 -14.74 -12.91 -29.48
C PRO A 243 -15.20 -12.37 -30.84
N ASP A 244 -15.05 -11.08 -31.10
CA ASP A 244 -15.43 -10.42 -32.34
C ASP A 244 -14.30 -10.40 -33.39
N ASP A 245 -13.09 -10.88 -33.05
CA ASP A 245 -11.98 -10.95 -33.99
C ASP A 245 -12.09 -12.19 -34.91
N GLU A 246 -12.66 -11.97 -36.10
CA GLU A 246 -12.84 -12.98 -37.15
C GLU A 246 -11.55 -13.73 -37.53
N ARG A 247 -10.36 -13.12 -37.33
CA ARG A 247 -9.07 -13.76 -37.64
C ARG A 247 -8.81 -14.99 -36.77
N TYR A 248 -9.34 -14.99 -35.53
CA TYR A 248 -8.97 -15.95 -34.50
C TYR A 248 -10.14 -16.75 -33.92
N LYS A 249 -11.37 -16.58 -34.42
CA LYS A 249 -12.52 -17.42 -34.02
C LYS A 249 -12.25 -18.93 -34.11
N ALA A 250 -11.52 -19.36 -35.15
CA ALA A 250 -11.14 -20.76 -35.33
C ALA A 250 -10.05 -21.25 -34.34
N LEU A 251 -9.40 -20.34 -33.60
CA LEU A 251 -8.46 -20.68 -32.53
C LEU A 251 -9.17 -21.00 -31.22
N VAL A 252 -10.38 -20.50 -30.97
CA VAL A 252 -11.10 -20.75 -29.72
C VAL A 252 -11.34 -22.26 -29.53
N GLY A 253 -10.93 -22.79 -28.37
CA GLY A 253 -10.97 -24.21 -28.04
C GLY A 253 -9.83 -25.04 -28.62
N ARG A 254 -8.85 -24.43 -29.31
CA ARG A 254 -7.56 -25.08 -29.62
C ARG A 254 -6.73 -25.19 -28.34
N ARG A 255 -5.80 -26.14 -28.30
CA ARG A 255 -4.82 -26.28 -27.20
C ARG A 255 -3.40 -26.02 -27.69
N VAL A 256 -2.62 -25.36 -26.85
CA VAL A 256 -1.21 -25.04 -27.10
C VAL A 256 -0.37 -25.46 -25.90
N THR A 257 0.91 -25.74 -26.14
CA THR A 257 1.89 -26.01 -25.09
C THR A 257 2.58 -24.71 -24.68
N VAL A 258 2.68 -24.47 -23.38
CA VAL A 258 3.54 -23.43 -22.80
C VAL A 258 4.99 -23.93 -22.83
N PRO A 259 5.90 -23.27 -23.57
CA PRO A 259 7.31 -23.66 -23.62
C PRO A 259 7.95 -23.79 -22.23
N PHE A 260 8.89 -24.74 -22.10
CA PHE A 260 9.72 -25.03 -20.92
C PHE A 260 9.03 -25.70 -19.74
N VAL A 261 7.76 -25.38 -19.47
CA VAL A 261 6.97 -26.01 -18.40
C VAL A 261 6.08 -27.14 -18.93
N GLU A 262 6.00 -27.31 -20.25
CA GLU A 262 5.28 -28.39 -20.96
C GLU A 262 3.81 -28.55 -20.52
N ARG A 263 3.21 -27.44 -20.07
CA ARG A 263 1.81 -27.35 -19.66
C ARG A 263 0.93 -27.09 -20.88
N GLU A 264 -0.14 -27.85 -21.03
CA GLU A 264 -1.15 -27.59 -22.06
C GLU A 264 -2.16 -26.55 -21.55
N ILE A 265 -2.40 -25.51 -22.35
CA ILE A 265 -3.39 -24.47 -22.07
C ILE A 265 -4.35 -24.32 -23.25
N SER A 266 -5.55 -23.80 -22.98
CA SER A 266 -6.57 -23.59 -24.02
C SER A 266 -6.54 -22.16 -24.53
N VAL A 267 -6.94 -21.98 -25.80
CA VAL A 267 -7.27 -20.66 -26.35
C VAL A 267 -8.75 -20.38 -26.07
N LEU A 268 -9.04 -19.32 -25.35
CA LEU A 268 -10.39 -18.90 -24.92
C LEU A 268 -10.75 -17.53 -25.52
N ALA A 269 -11.95 -17.05 -25.26
CA ALA A 269 -12.42 -15.74 -25.71
C ALA A 269 -12.83 -14.86 -24.53
N ASP A 270 -12.43 -13.59 -24.56
CA ASP A 270 -12.80 -12.55 -23.59
C ASP A 270 -12.76 -11.19 -24.32
N ASP A 271 -13.71 -10.31 -24.01
CA ASP A 271 -13.87 -9.02 -24.67
C ASP A 271 -12.86 -7.96 -24.20
N HIS A 272 -12.11 -8.23 -23.13
CA HIS A 272 -11.01 -7.37 -22.67
C HIS A 272 -9.85 -7.30 -23.66
N VAL A 273 -9.69 -8.29 -24.55
CA VAL A 273 -8.59 -8.30 -25.52
C VAL A 273 -8.81 -7.27 -26.61
N GLU A 274 -7.88 -6.34 -26.78
CA GLU A 274 -7.89 -5.38 -27.89
C GLU A 274 -7.40 -6.03 -29.20
N PRO A 275 -8.24 -6.15 -30.26
CA PRO A 275 -7.84 -6.82 -31.50
C PRO A 275 -6.66 -6.16 -32.22
N ASP A 276 -6.50 -4.85 -32.09
CA ASP A 276 -5.47 -4.07 -32.77
C ASP A 276 -4.13 -4.06 -32.03
N PHE A 277 -4.08 -4.51 -30.77
CA PHE A 277 -2.85 -4.53 -29.98
C PHE A 277 -2.02 -5.79 -30.26
N GLY A 278 -0.77 -5.59 -30.71
CA GLY A 278 0.19 -6.67 -30.94
C GLY A 278 -0.27 -7.66 -32.01
N THR A 279 -0.80 -8.80 -31.58
CA THR A 279 -1.37 -9.84 -32.47
C THR A 279 -2.88 -9.96 -32.36
N GLY A 280 -3.54 -9.27 -31.43
CA GLY A 280 -4.95 -9.55 -31.07
C GLY A 280 -5.14 -10.82 -30.22
N ILE A 281 -4.04 -11.39 -29.73
CA ILE A 281 -4.00 -12.55 -28.83
C ILE A 281 -3.20 -12.17 -27.59
N LEU A 282 -3.79 -12.38 -26.42
CA LEU A 282 -3.22 -12.09 -25.12
C LEU A 282 -2.84 -13.40 -24.41
N LYS A 283 -1.65 -13.45 -23.79
CA LYS A 283 -1.34 -14.50 -22.81
C LYS A 283 -1.99 -14.14 -21.49
N VAL A 284 -2.57 -15.11 -20.79
CA VAL A 284 -3.22 -14.87 -19.48
C VAL A 284 -2.39 -15.53 -18.39
N THR A 285 -1.78 -14.69 -17.54
CA THR A 285 -0.98 -15.09 -16.38
C THR A 285 -1.56 -14.50 -15.07
N PRO A 286 -2.67 -15.05 -14.55
CA PRO A 286 -3.44 -14.44 -13.46
C PRO A 286 -2.67 -14.15 -12.17
N ALA A 287 -1.56 -14.83 -11.91
CA ALA A 287 -0.75 -14.60 -10.72
C ALA A 287 0.20 -13.39 -10.81
N HIS A 288 0.36 -12.78 -11.99
CA HIS A 288 1.42 -11.80 -12.29
C HIS A 288 0.95 -10.54 -13.00
N ASP A 289 -0.36 -10.38 -13.26
CA ASP A 289 -0.95 -9.18 -13.86
C ASP A 289 -2.41 -9.00 -13.38
N PRO A 290 -2.83 -7.78 -12.98
CA PRO A 290 -4.18 -7.53 -12.49
C PRO A 290 -5.28 -7.81 -13.53
N ASN A 291 -5.06 -7.46 -14.80
CA ASN A 291 -6.07 -7.69 -15.84
C ASN A 291 -6.19 -9.18 -16.15
N ASP A 292 -5.04 -9.88 -16.23
CA ASP A 292 -5.03 -11.34 -16.39
C ASP A 292 -5.73 -12.04 -15.23
N PHE A 293 -5.63 -11.50 -14.00
CA PHE A 293 -6.33 -12.03 -12.84
C PHE A 293 -7.84 -11.92 -12.98
N GLU A 294 -8.34 -10.76 -13.40
CA GLU A 294 -9.78 -10.56 -13.64
C GLU A 294 -10.30 -11.47 -14.77
N ILE A 295 -9.56 -11.58 -15.88
CA ILE A 295 -9.88 -12.53 -16.97
C ILE A 295 -9.90 -13.95 -16.42
N GLY A 296 -8.89 -14.32 -15.63
CA GLY A 296 -8.80 -15.61 -14.96
C GLY A 296 -10.01 -15.91 -14.09
N GLN A 297 -10.46 -14.94 -13.29
CA GLN A 297 -11.67 -15.07 -12.48
C GLN A 297 -12.93 -15.24 -13.32
N ARG A 298 -13.12 -14.43 -14.37
CA ARG A 298 -14.29 -14.54 -15.28
C ARG A 298 -14.36 -15.90 -15.97
N LEU A 299 -13.21 -16.45 -16.35
CA LEU A 299 -13.09 -17.71 -17.08
C LEU A 299 -12.91 -18.94 -16.17
N GLY A 300 -12.82 -18.75 -14.84
CA GLY A 300 -12.63 -19.83 -13.87
C GLY A 300 -11.28 -20.54 -13.98
N LEU A 301 -10.20 -19.78 -14.22
CA LEU A 301 -8.84 -20.29 -14.39
C LEU A 301 -8.05 -20.21 -13.09
N ASP A 302 -7.44 -21.32 -12.68
CA ASP A 302 -6.59 -21.37 -11.50
C ASP A 302 -5.24 -20.67 -11.75
N PRO A 303 -4.85 -19.67 -10.94
CA PRO A 303 -3.60 -18.94 -11.11
C PRO A 303 -2.37 -19.82 -10.82
N VAL A 304 -1.28 -19.63 -11.58
CA VAL A 304 0.02 -20.27 -11.31
C VAL A 304 1.09 -19.23 -11.03
N ASN A 305 1.52 -19.16 -9.76
CA ASN A 305 2.61 -18.28 -9.35
C ASN A 305 3.98 -18.89 -9.72
N VAL A 306 4.86 -18.12 -10.35
CA VAL A 306 6.22 -18.55 -10.76
C VAL A 306 7.33 -17.79 -10.04
N LEU A 307 6.98 -16.87 -9.13
CA LEU A 307 7.92 -16.08 -8.36
C LEU A 307 7.89 -16.52 -6.88
N ASN A 308 9.02 -16.35 -6.21
CA ASN A 308 9.18 -16.34 -4.77
C ASN A 308 8.99 -14.91 -4.24
N PRO A 309 8.74 -14.72 -2.92
CA PRO A 309 8.56 -13.39 -2.34
C PRO A 309 9.75 -12.43 -2.52
N ASP A 310 10.95 -12.94 -2.81
CA ASP A 310 12.14 -12.12 -3.10
C ASP A 310 12.32 -11.80 -4.59
N GLY A 311 11.37 -12.19 -5.44
CA GLY A 311 11.38 -11.96 -6.87
C GLY A 311 12.26 -12.93 -7.66
N THR A 312 12.75 -14.01 -7.03
CA THR A 312 13.38 -15.13 -7.76
C THR A 312 12.32 -16.09 -8.32
N ILE A 313 12.65 -16.84 -9.37
CA ILE A 313 11.75 -17.84 -9.94
C ILE A 313 11.63 -19.06 -9.00
N ASN A 314 10.42 -19.53 -8.75
CA ASN A 314 10.14 -20.70 -7.91
C ASN A 314 10.15 -22.02 -8.71
N GLU A 315 9.76 -23.14 -8.09
CA GLU A 315 9.74 -24.47 -8.73
C GLU A 315 8.84 -24.57 -9.98
N ASN A 316 7.78 -23.76 -10.09
CA ASN A 316 6.89 -23.76 -11.25
C ASN A 316 7.59 -23.23 -12.50
N GLY A 317 8.68 -22.45 -12.34
CA GLY A 317 9.53 -22.02 -13.45
C GLY A 317 10.54 -23.07 -13.93
N THR A 318 10.52 -24.29 -13.39
CA THR A 318 11.33 -25.44 -13.82
C THR A 318 12.83 -25.11 -13.98
N GLY A 319 13.36 -25.12 -15.20
CA GLY A 319 14.77 -24.89 -15.53
C GLY A 319 15.25 -23.44 -15.36
N PHE A 320 14.42 -22.57 -14.80
CA PHE A 320 14.74 -21.19 -14.44
C PHE A 320 14.66 -20.93 -12.92
N ALA A 321 14.28 -21.95 -12.13
CA ALA A 321 14.17 -21.83 -10.68
C ALA A 321 15.46 -21.29 -10.03
N GLY A 322 15.31 -20.36 -9.10
CA GLY A 322 16.40 -19.67 -8.40
C GLY A 322 17.01 -18.48 -9.14
N MET A 323 16.66 -18.23 -10.41
CA MET A 323 17.10 -17.02 -11.11
C MET A 323 16.31 -15.79 -10.63
N ASP A 324 16.99 -14.64 -10.53
CA ASP A 324 16.28 -13.35 -10.39
C ASP A 324 15.38 -13.12 -11.62
N ARG A 325 14.18 -12.56 -11.41
CA ARG A 325 13.19 -12.32 -12.49
C ARG A 325 13.72 -11.57 -13.71
N MET A 326 14.62 -10.60 -13.53
CA MET A 326 15.19 -9.83 -14.64
C MET A 326 16.23 -10.65 -15.42
N GLN A 327 16.94 -11.56 -14.73
CA GLN A 327 17.83 -12.53 -15.36
C GLN A 327 17.02 -13.62 -16.07
N ALA A 328 15.97 -14.12 -15.44
CA ALA A 328 15.03 -15.09 -16.02
C ALA A 328 14.39 -14.54 -17.29
N ARG A 329 13.99 -13.27 -17.31
CA ARG A 329 13.47 -12.58 -18.51
C ARG A 329 14.40 -12.72 -19.72
N LYS A 330 15.70 -12.47 -19.52
CA LYS A 330 16.71 -12.59 -20.58
C LYS A 330 16.92 -14.05 -20.97
N ALA A 331 17.07 -14.94 -19.99
CA ALA A 331 17.31 -16.36 -20.22
C ALA A 331 16.15 -17.05 -20.95
N VAL A 332 14.91 -16.71 -20.61
CA VAL A 332 13.69 -17.22 -21.29
C VAL A 332 13.68 -16.75 -22.74
N ALA A 333 13.91 -15.46 -23.00
CA ALA A 333 13.95 -14.93 -24.36
C ALA A 333 15.07 -15.58 -25.21
N GLU A 334 16.27 -15.77 -24.66
CA GLU A 334 17.38 -16.44 -25.34
C GLU A 334 17.04 -17.90 -25.67
N ARG A 335 16.53 -18.67 -24.71
CA ARG A 335 16.15 -20.08 -24.93
C ARG A 335 14.97 -20.25 -25.89
N LEU A 336 14.05 -19.28 -25.93
CA LEU A 336 13.00 -19.25 -26.95
C LEU A 336 13.62 -19.07 -28.35
N GLY A 337 14.64 -18.24 -28.47
CA GLY A 337 15.42 -18.06 -29.70
C GLY A 337 16.09 -19.35 -30.16
N GLU A 338 16.76 -20.05 -29.24
CA GLU A 338 17.41 -21.35 -29.51
C GLU A 338 16.42 -22.43 -30.00
N LYS A 339 15.19 -22.40 -29.49
CA LYS A 339 14.10 -23.31 -29.91
C LYS A 339 13.33 -22.84 -31.15
N GLY A 340 13.65 -21.68 -31.72
CA GLY A 340 12.91 -21.09 -32.85
C GLY A 340 11.50 -20.58 -32.49
N LEU A 341 11.21 -20.46 -31.19
CA LEU A 341 9.93 -20.03 -30.63
C LEU A 341 9.89 -18.52 -30.32
N LEU A 342 11.02 -17.83 -30.47
CA LEU A 342 11.05 -16.37 -30.43
C LEU A 342 10.72 -15.80 -31.83
N GLY A 343 9.67 -14.99 -31.87
CA GLY A 343 9.26 -14.20 -33.01
C GLY A 343 9.96 -12.85 -33.08
N GLU A 344 9.26 -11.86 -33.62
CA GLU A 344 9.75 -10.48 -33.70
C GLU A 344 9.93 -9.86 -32.31
N VAL A 345 11.00 -9.09 -32.11
CA VAL A 345 11.23 -8.31 -30.88
C VAL A 345 11.28 -6.84 -31.26
N LYS A 346 10.42 -6.03 -30.63
CA LYS A 346 10.29 -4.60 -30.91
C LYS A 346 10.73 -3.79 -29.69
N ASP A 347 11.29 -2.61 -29.91
CA ASP A 347 11.46 -1.64 -28.85
C ASP A 347 10.08 -1.11 -28.44
N TYR A 348 9.82 -1.04 -27.13
CA TYR A 348 8.51 -0.67 -26.60
C TYR A 348 8.66 0.10 -25.30
N ARG A 349 8.21 1.35 -25.32
CA ARG A 349 8.21 2.22 -24.14
C ARG A 349 6.93 2.00 -23.36
N HIS A 350 7.05 1.71 -22.08
CA HIS A 350 5.91 1.42 -21.22
C HIS A 350 6.15 1.97 -19.82
N ARG A 351 5.06 2.09 -19.08
CA ARG A 351 5.06 2.60 -17.72
C ARG A 351 5.32 1.46 -16.73
N VAL A 352 6.28 1.64 -15.84
CA VAL A 352 6.68 0.65 -14.82
C VAL A 352 6.46 1.24 -13.43
N GLY A 353 5.88 0.46 -12.52
CA GLY A 353 5.68 0.84 -11.13
C GLY A 353 6.92 0.55 -10.28
N HIS A 354 7.34 1.53 -9.49
CA HIS A 354 8.44 1.44 -8.54
C HIS A 354 7.93 1.71 -7.13
N CYS A 355 8.48 0.99 -6.16
CA CYS A 355 8.22 1.26 -4.74
C CYS A 355 8.65 2.71 -4.42
N ASP A 356 7.75 3.52 -3.87
CA ASP A 356 8.02 4.92 -3.52
C ASP A 356 9.20 5.10 -2.55
N ARG A 357 9.46 4.09 -1.71
CA ARG A 357 10.48 4.12 -0.66
C ARG A 357 11.85 3.62 -1.13
N CYS A 358 11.89 2.45 -1.77
CA CYS A 358 13.16 1.77 -2.12
C CYS A 358 13.50 1.83 -3.61
N GLY A 359 12.57 2.27 -4.47
CA GLY A 359 12.76 2.39 -5.91
C GLY A 359 12.78 1.05 -6.68
N THR A 360 12.63 -0.08 -6.00
CA THR A 360 12.56 -1.40 -6.64
C THR A 360 11.31 -1.51 -7.50
N VAL A 361 11.43 -2.13 -8.69
CA VAL A 361 10.29 -2.45 -9.55
C VAL A 361 9.32 -3.36 -8.81
N ILE A 362 8.07 -2.91 -8.73
CA ILE A 362 6.95 -3.64 -8.12
C ILE A 362 6.55 -4.82 -9.01
N GLU A 363 6.23 -5.94 -8.38
CA GLU A 363 5.66 -7.11 -9.04
C GLU A 363 4.17 -7.23 -8.67
N PRO A 364 3.27 -7.37 -9.64
CA PRO A 364 1.92 -7.83 -9.34
C PRO A 364 2.02 -9.26 -8.81
N TRP A 365 1.43 -9.50 -7.65
CA TRP A 365 1.61 -10.74 -6.90
C TRP A 365 0.30 -11.25 -6.35
N LEU A 366 0.04 -12.54 -6.57
CA LEU A 366 -1.10 -13.21 -5.98
C LEU A 366 -0.89 -13.40 -4.47
N SER A 367 -1.62 -12.62 -3.67
CA SER A 367 -1.51 -12.67 -2.21
C SER A 367 -2.88 -12.84 -1.58
N GLU A 368 -2.97 -13.75 -0.63
CA GLU A 368 -4.09 -13.79 0.30
C GLU A 368 -3.88 -12.69 1.35
N GLN A 369 -4.77 -11.71 1.39
CA GLN A 369 -4.66 -10.52 2.23
C GLN A 369 -6.01 -10.19 2.87
N TRP A 370 -5.98 -9.27 3.83
CA TRP A 370 -7.16 -8.69 4.45
C TRP A 370 -7.59 -7.45 3.67
N TRP A 371 -8.86 -7.42 3.30
CA TRP A 371 -9.47 -6.36 2.49
C TRP A 371 -10.63 -5.74 3.24
N VAL A 372 -10.78 -4.43 3.09
CA VAL A 372 -11.98 -3.69 3.46
C VAL A 372 -12.82 -3.48 2.20
N ALA A 373 -14.07 -3.93 2.23
CA ALA A 373 -15.07 -3.67 1.20
C ALA A 373 -15.41 -2.17 1.18
N MET A 374 -14.91 -1.46 0.16
CA MET A 374 -14.97 0.01 0.16
C MET A 374 -16.28 0.58 -0.39
N GLU A 375 -17.00 -0.17 -1.23
CA GLU A 375 -18.22 0.33 -1.90
C GLU A 375 -19.27 0.85 -0.89
N GLU A 376 -19.57 0.06 0.13
CA GLU A 376 -20.55 0.44 1.16
C GLU A 376 -20.01 1.48 2.14
N LEU A 377 -18.70 1.47 2.44
CA LEU A 377 -18.07 2.44 3.34
C LEU A 377 -17.85 3.81 2.69
N ALA A 378 -17.63 3.87 1.38
CA ALA A 378 -17.43 5.12 0.64
C ALA A 378 -18.74 5.90 0.47
N ARG A 379 -19.87 5.19 0.35
CA ARG A 379 -21.20 5.78 0.12
C ARG A 379 -21.58 6.89 1.10
N PRO A 380 -21.54 6.71 2.45
CA PRO A 380 -21.88 7.78 3.38
C PRO A 380 -20.94 9.01 3.26
N ALA A 381 -19.66 8.80 2.93
CA ALA A 381 -18.72 9.89 2.71
C ALA A 381 -19.06 10.69 1.44
N ILE A 382 -19.40 10.00 0.34
CA ILE A 382 -19.88 10.63 -0.91
C ILE A 382 -21.15 11.44 -0.64
N GLU A 383 -22.14 10.85 0.06
CA GLU A 383 -23.39 11.55 0.39
C GLU A 383 -23.15 12.82 1.22
N ALA A 384 -22.25 12.77 2.21
CA ALA A 384 -21.91 13.92 3.04
C ALA A 384 -21.19 15.03 2.23
N LEU A 385 -20.35 14.66 1.26
CA LEU A 385 -19.69 15.60 0.34
C LEU A 385 -20.68 16.22 -0.66
N ASP A 386 -21.66 15.45 -1.13
CA ASP A 386 -22.66 15.91 -2.09
C ASP A 386 -23.72 16.81 -1.44
N ARG A 387 -24.10 16.50 -0.19
CA ARG A 387 -25.02 17.34 0.61
C ARG A 387 -24.34 18.54 1.26
N GLU A 388 -23.04 18.72 1.03
CA GLU A 388 -22.22 19.78 1.64
C GLU A 388 -22.25 19.77 3.19
N GLU A 389 -22.47 18.60 3.79
CA GLU A 389 -22.31 18.39 5.24
C GLU A 389 -20.83 18.51 5.64
N ILE A 390 -19.92 18.18 4.70
CA ILE A 390 -18.48 18.44 4.78
C ILE A 390 -18.12 19.58 3.82
N THR A 391 -17.56 20.66 4.35
CA THR A 391 -17.04 21.77 3.53
C THR A 391 -15.56 21.57 3.20
N VAL A 392 -15.23 21.41 1.92
CA VAL A 392 -13.84 21.28 1.42
C VAL A 392 -13.43 22.55 0.67
N TYR A 393 -12.23 23.07 0.97
CA TYR A 393 -11.70 24.28 0.31
C TYR A 393 -10.32 24.05 -0.34
N PRO A 394 -10.13 24.46 -1.61
CA PRO A 394 -11.16 24.88 -2.57
C PRO A 394 -12.11 23.75 -2.99
N ASP A 395 -13.30 24.10 -3.49
CA ASP A 395 -14.33 23.14 -3.94
C ASP A 395 -13.84 22.18 -5.05
N SER A 396 -12.78 22.52 -5.78
CA SER A 396 -12.15 21.59 -6.72
C SER A 396 -11.73 20.28 -6.06
N TRP A 397 -11.23 20.33 -4.82
CA TRP A 397 -10.84 19.13 -4.07
C TRP A 397 -12.05 18.30 -3.65
N ARG A 398 -13.20 18.93 -3.36
CA ARG A 398 -14.44 18.18 -3.08
C ARG A 398 -14.79 17.25 -4.25
N ARG A 399 -14.79 17.80 -5.47
CA ARG A 399 -15.09 17.05 -6.70
C ARG A 399 -14.05 15.97 -7.00
N GLU A 400 -12.79 16.23 -6.73
CA GLU A 400 -11.73 15.25 -6.89
C GLU A 400 -11.87 14.10 -5.88
N THR A 401 -12.11 14.40 -4.60
CA THR A 401 -12.38 13.40 -3.57
C THR A 401 -13.61 12.57 -3.88
N THR A 402 -14.72 13.18 -4.31
CA THR A 402 -15.93 12.44 -4.72
C THR A 402 -15.63 11.47 -5.86
N ARG A 403 -14.97 11.94 -6.94
CA ARG A 403 -14.59 11.06 -8.06
C ARG A 403 -13.67 9.92 -7.65
N TRP A 404 -12.74 10.19 -6.73
CA TRP A 404 -11.85 9.16 -6.21
C TRP A 404 -12.64 8.10 -5.43
N LEU A 405 -13.55 8.51 -4.55
CA LEU A 405 -14.43 7.59 -3.80
C LEU A 405 -15.39 6.81 -4.71
N GLU A 406 -15.91 7.42 -5.78
CA GLU A 406 -16.80 6.74 -6.75
C GLU A 406 -16.10 5.62 -7.52
N ASN A 407 -14.78 5.69 -7.68
CA ASN A 407 -13.97 4.71 -8.42
C ASN A 407 -13.04 3.91 -7.50
N ILE A 408 -13.30 3.92 -6.19
CA ILE A 408 -12.43 3.26 -5.22
C ILE A 408 -12.58 1.74 -5.31
N HIS A 409 -11.47 1.03 -5.17
CA HIS A 409 -11.45 -0.42 -5.03
C HIS A 409 -11.32 -0.81 -3.57
N ASP A 410 -11.64 -2.07 -3.25
CA ASP A 410 -11.45 -2.59 -1.89
C ASP A 410 -10.01 -2.39 -1.44
N TRP A 411 -9.86 -1.99 -0.18
CA TRP A 411 -8.59 -1.56 0.36
C TRP A 411 -7.89 -2.72 1.05
N ASN A 412 -6.67 -3.05 0.58
CA ASN A 412 -5.79 -3.98 1.29
C ASN A 412 -5.29 -3.35 2.59
N VAL A 413 -5.72 -3.89 3.73
CA VAL A 413 -5.38 -3.42 5.07
C VAL A 413 -4.30 -4.24 5.77
N SER A 414 -3.84 -5.36 5.22
CA SER A 414 -2.76 -6.17 5.82
C SER A 414 -1.38 -5.85 5.26
N ARG A 415 -0.35 -5.94 6.09
CA ARG A 415 1.06 -5.73 5.72
C ARG A 415 1.95 -6.78 6.37
N GLN A 416 2.91 -7.31 5.62
CA GLN A 416 3.89 -8.31 6.08
C GLN A 416 5.09 -7.66 6.78
N LEU A 417 4.77 -6.73 7.68
CA LEU A 417 5.71 -5.92 8.44
C LEU A 417 5.64 -6.31 9.91
N TRP A 418 6.59 -5.83 10.71
CA TRP A 418 6.67 -6.19 12.12
C TRP A 418 6.29 -5.03 13.04
N TRP A 419 6.51 -3.78 12.60
CA TRP A 419 6.19 -2.58 13.37
C TRP A 419 4.80 -2.02 13.04
N GLY A 420 3.84 -2.19 13.94
CA GLY A 420 2.50 -1.62 13.87
C GLY A 420 1.47 -2.48 14.60
N HIS A 421 0.18 -2.23 14.34
CA HIS A 421 -0.92 -2.91 15.00
C HIS A 421 -1.07 -4.34 14.45
N ARG A 422 -0.84 -5.36 15.26
CA ARG A 422 -1.10 -6.75 14.82
C ARG A 422 -2.59 -6.95 14.52
N ILE A 423 -2.88 -7.64 13.43
CA ILE A 423 -4.25 -7.99 13.06
C ILE A 423 -4.84 -8.86 14.19
N PRO A 424 -6.01 -8.52 14.76
CA PRO A 424 -6.59 -9.23 15.90
C PRO A 424 -7.34 -10.49 15.46
N VAL A 425 -6.79 -11.27 14.53
CA VAL A 425 -7.36 -12.54 14.07
C VAL A 425 -6.50 -13.69 14.56
N TRP A 426 -7.14 -14.75 15.03
CA TRP A 426 -6.52 -15.92 15.63
C TRP A 426 -6.95 -17.18 14.89
N TYR A 427 -5.96 -18.01 14.54
CA TYR A 427 -6.14 -19.30 13.90
C TYR A 427 -6.08 -20.41 14.94
N GLY A 428 -7.19 -21.13 15.09
CA GLY A 428 -7.35 -22.19 16.09
C GLY A 428 -6.84 -23.56 15.61
N PRO A 429 -6.57 -24.49 16.55
CA PRO A 429 -6.01 -25.80 16.24
C PRO A 429 -6.95 -26.71 15.42
N ASN A 430 -8.26 -26.42 15.37
CA ASN A 430 -9.23 -27.17 14.56
C ASN A 430 -9.61 -26.45 13.27
N GLY A 431 -8.84 -25.42 12.87
CA GLY A 431 -9.13 -24.59 11.70
C GLY A 431 -10.15 -23.48 11.94
N GLU A 432 -10.46 -23.16 13.21
CA GLU A 432 -11.28 -21.99 13.53
C GLU A 432 -10.54 -20.68 13.19
N THR A 433 -11.27 -19.66 12.77
CA THR A 433 -10.74 -18.29 12.60
C THR A 433 -11.60 -17.34 13.41
N VAL A 434 -10.99 -16.63 14.36
CA VAL A 434 -11.70 -15.78 15.33
C VAL A 434 -11.05 -14.40 15.40
N ALA A 435 -11.84 -13.34 15.28
CA ALA A 435 -11.37 -11.98 15.55
C ALA A 435 -11.58 -11.63 17.03
N ALA A 436 -10.50 -11.33 17.75
CA ALA A 436 -10.51 -11.01 19.18
C ALA A 436 -9.30 -10.17 19.59
N LYS A 437 -9.48 -9.24 20.55
CA LYS A 437 -8.39 -8.39 21.07
C LYS A 437 -7.30 -9.20 21.78
N GLU A 438 -7.69 -10.30 22.41
CA GLU A 438 -6.82 -11.21 23.15
C GLU A 438 -6.94 -12.65 22.62
N SER A 439 -5.97 -13.49 22.94
CA SER A 439 -5.98 -14.90 22.52
C SER A 439 -7.21 -15.64 23.07
N PRO A 440 -7.96 -16.38 22.23
CA PRO A 440 -9.05 -17.23 22.68
C PRO A 440 -8.63 -18.44 23.55
N GLY A 441 -7.33 -18.77 23.60
CA GLY A 441 -6.80 -19.85 24.43
C GLY A 441 -5.57 -20.54 23.84
N ASP A 442 -5.20 -21.69 24.42
CA ASP A 442 -4.04 -22.46 24.00
C ASP A 442 -4.19 -23.01 22.58
N GLY A 443 -3.11 -22.97 21.81
CA GLY A 443 -3.06 -23.45 20.42
C GLY A 443 -3.60 -22.47 19.38
N TYR A 444 -4.07 -21.29 19.79
CA TYR A 444 -4.38 -20.22 18.87
C TYR A 444 -3.11 -19.44 18.48
N GLU A 445 -2.93 -19.25 17.18
CA GLU A 445 -1.85 -18.43 16.63
C GLU A 445 -2.45 -17.15 16.03
N GLN A 446 -2.00 -15.99 16.52
CA GLN A 446 -2.43 -14.71 15.96
C GLN A 446 -1.84 -14.52 14.57
N ASP A 447 -2.61 -13.92 13.67
CA ASP A 447 -2.19 -13.52 12.34
C ASP A 447 -0.84 -12.76 12.38
N PRO A 448 0.17 -13.19 11.60
CA PRO A 448 1.49 -12.59 11.66
C PRO A 448 1.52 -11.17 11.08
N ASP A 449 0.53 -10.80 10.27
CA ASP A 449 0.49 -9.50 9.62
C ASP A 449 0.09 -8.39 10.60
N ILE A 450 0.39 -7.17 10.19
CA ILE A 450 -0.05 -5.95 10.86
C ILE A 450 -1.01 -5.18 9.97
N LEU A 451 -1.78 -4.29 10.57
CA LEU A 451 -2.63 -3.36 9.86
C LEU A 451 -1.79 -2.28 9.19
N ASP A 452 -2.28 -1.83 8.04
CA ASP A 452 -1.83 -0.64 7.36
C ASP A 452 -1.85 0.57 8.31
N THR A 453 -0.83 1.43 8.21
CA THR A 453 -0.74 2.65 9.03
C THR A 453 -2.01 3.47 8.87
N TRP A 454 -2.48 3.60 7.62
CA TRP A 454 -3.66 4.39 7.26
C TRP A 454 -4.95 3.87 7.90
N PHE A 455 -5.03 2.59 8.28
CA PHE A 455 -6.14 2.04 9.06
C PHE A 455 -6.19 2.66 10.44
N SER A 456 -5.04 2.77 11.11
CA SER A 456 -4.96 3.44 12.41
C SER A 456 -5.16 4.95 12.27
N SER A 457 -4.52 5.62 11.30
CA SER A 457 -4.60 7.08 11.14
C SER A 457 -6.01 7.54 10.71
N GLY A 458 -6.77 6.68 10.02
CA GLY A 458 -8.16 6.97 9.64
C GLY A 458 -9.11 7.11 10.83
N LEU A 459 -8.75 6.55 11.99
CA LEU A 459 -9.55 6.61 13.22
C LEU A 459 -9.24 7.83 14.09
N TRP A 460 -8.31 8.68 13.67
CA TRP A 460 -7.80 9.80 14.47
C TRP A 460 -8.84 10.82 14.98
N PRO A 461 -9.97 11.07 14.28
CA PRO A 461 -11.04 11.93 14.79
C PRO A 461 -11.87 11.36 15.95
N PHE A 462 -11.81 10.04 16.21
CA PHE A 462 -12.58 9.34 17.24
C PHE A 462 -11.75 9.20 18.53
#